data_AF-S3VXH7-F1
#
_entry.id   AF-S3VXH7-F1
#
_cell.length_a   1.000
_cell.length_b   1.000
_cell.length_c   1.000
_cell.angle_alpha   90.00
_cell.angle_beta   90.00
_cell.angle_gamma   90.00
#
_symmetry.space_group_name_H-M   'P 1'
#
loop_
_entity.id
_entity.type
_entity.pdbx_description
1 polymer ?
#
loop_
_entity_poly.entity_id
_entity_poly.type
_entity_poly.pdbx_seq_one_letter_code
_entity_poly.pdbx_strand_id
1 'polypeptide(L)'
;MIERIFKTDKDITSFILRIVLAVVFFPHGAQKVLGWFGGYGFSGTLGFFAAQGTPTLLVLLLFAAEFLGPIGLVLGLMTRVAAAGIAVAMSVALLVHIPHGFFINWAGNQQGEGIEFHILAIAISIALLIKGSGWASIDGIIANGK
;
A
#
# COMPACT_ATOMS: atom_id res chain seq x y z
N MET A 1 -2.09 -4.64 23.60
CA MET A 1 -1.95 -4.92 22.16
C MET A 1 -2.24 -3.68 21.31
N ILE A 2 -3.39 -3.03 21.49
CA ILE A 2 -3.81 -1.83 20.74
C ILE A 2 -2.80 -0.67 20.86
N GLU A 3 -2.19 -0.45 22.03
CA GLU A 3 -1.19 0.63 22.22
C GLU A 3 0.04 0.48 21.33
N ARG A 4 0.42 -0.75 20.95
CA ARG A 4 1.55 -0.98 20.04
C ARG A 4 1.24 -0.54 18.60
N ILE A 5 -0.03 -0.50 18.22
CA ILE A 5 -0.46 -0.09 16.88
C ILE A 5 -0.23 1.42 16.72
N PHE A 6 -0.55 2.20 17.75
CA PHE A 6 -0.46 3.67 17.74
C PHE A 6 0.90 4.22 18.20
N LYS A 7 1.72 3.41 18.88
CA LYS A 7 3.05 3.84 19.33
C LYS A 7 3.94 4.27 18.16
N THR A 8 4.47 5.48 18.28
CA THR A 8 5.29 6.14 17.25
C THR A 8 6.25 7.14 17.89
N ASP A 9 7.44 7.27 17.32
CA ASP A 9 8.35 8.36 17.66
C ASP A 9 8.02 9.59 16.79
N LYS A 10 8.32 10.79 17.28
CA LYS A 10 8.19 12.04 16.50
C LYS A 10 9.41 12.24 15.60
N ASP A 11 9.61 11.34 14.64
CA ASP A 11 10.70 11.44 13.67
C ASP A 11 10.23 11.79 12.24
N ILE A 12 11.08 12.53 11.54
CA ILE A 12 10.80 12.99 10.17
C ILE A 12 11.00 11.86 9.14
N THR A 13 11.86 10.88 9.43
CA THR A 13 12.14 9.76 8.52
C THR A 13 10.88 8.94 8.24
N SER A 14 10.17 8.53 9.28
CA SER A 14 8.93 7.79 9.17
C SER A 14 7.83 8.63 8.51
N PHE A 15 7.80 9.94 8.78
CA PHE A 15 6.88 10.86 8.09
C PHE A 15 7.13 10.88 6.58
N ILE A 16 8.38 11.04 6.13
CA ILE A 16 8.73 11.05 4.70
C ILE A 16 8.33 9.73 4.05
N LEU A 17 8.74 8.60 4.65
CA LEU A 17 8.40 7.27 4.14
C LEU A 17 6.88 7.07 4.02
N ARG A 18 6.14 7.51 5.04
CA ARG A 18 4.68 7.42 5.10
C ARG A 18 4.01 8.21 3.98
N ILE A 19 4.40 9.48 3.80
CA ILE A 19 3.80 10.34 2.77
C ILE A 19 4.16 9.86 1.37
N VAL A 20 5.42 9.49 1.12
CA VAL A 20 5.84 8.98 -0.19
C VAL A 20 5.09 7.69 -0.54
N LEU A 21 5.00 6.74 0.39
CA LEU A 21 4.26 5.50 0.16
C LEU A 21 2.78 5.80 -0.14
N ALA A 22 2.17 6.73 0.60
CA ALA A 22 0.78 7.12 0.37
C ALA A 22 0.55 7.74 -1.01
N VAL A 23 1.39 8.69 -1.42
CA VAL A 23 1.28 9.37 -2.72
C VAL A 23 1.42 8.39 -3.87
N VAL A 24 2.34 7.43 -3.75
CA VAL A 24 2.56 6.40 -4.78
C VAL A 24 1.39 5.42 -4.85
N PHE A 25 0.86 4.96 -3.71
CA PHE A 25 -0.17 3.92 -3.70
C PHE A 25 -1.59 4.43 -3.94
N PHE A 26 -1.88 5.69 -3.61
CA PHE A 26 -3.22 6.24 -3.80
C PHE A 26 -3.72 6.14 -5.26
N PRO A 27 -2.92 6.48 -6.29
CA PRO A 27 -3.30 6.24 -7.69
C PRO A 27 -3.65 4.79 -8.00
N HIS A 28 -2.88 3.82 -7.49
CA HIS A 28 -3.14 2.39 -7.72
C HIS A 28 -4.48 1.94 -7.11
N GLY A 29 -4.81 2.41 -5.91
CA GLY A 29 -6.12 2.16 -5.29
C GLY A 29 -7.25 2.89 -6.01
N ALA A 30 -7.04 4.15 -6.39
CA ALA A 30 -8.03 4.96 -7.09
C ALA A 30 -8.36 4.41 -8.50
N GLN A 31 -7.38 3.84 -9.20
CA GLN A 31 -7.61 3.09 -10.44
C GLN A 31 -8.57 1.92 -10.23
N LYS A 32 -8.36 1.15 -9.16
CA LYS A 32 -9.12 -0.06 -8.85
C LYS A 32 -10.51 0.23 -8.31
N VAL A 33 -10.67 1.27 -7.50
CA VAL A 33 -11.93 1.58 -6.80
C VAL A 33 -12.74 2.62 -7.55
N LEU A 34 -12.12 3.73 -7.95
CA LEU A 34 -12.81 4.89 -8.53
C LEU A 34 -12.76 4.94 -10.06
N GLY A 35 -11.92 4.12 -10.70
CA GLY A 35 -11.71 4.16 -12.14
C GLY A 35 -10.90 5.37 -12.61
N TRP A 36 -10.23 6.06 -11.68
CA TRP A 36 -9.37 7.19 -12.02
C TRP A 36 -8.15 6.71 -12.82
N PHE A 37 -7.48 7.64 -13.50
CA PHE A 37 -6.25 7.36 -14.25
C PHE A 37 -6.40 6.21 -15.27
N GLY A 38 -7.59 6.07 -15.88
CA GLY A 38 -7.90 5.02 -16.85
C GLY A 38 -8.07 3.62 -16.25
N GLY A 39 -8.24 3.50 -14.93
CA GLY A 39 -8.46 2.22 -14.26
C GLY A 39 -9.86 1.64 -14.47
N TYR A 40 -10.02 0.36 -14.17
CA TYR A 40 -11.28 -0.38 -14.36
C TYR A 40 -12.41 0.05 -13.41
N GLY A 41 -12.09 0.74 -12.30
CA GLY A 41 -13.04 1.05 -11.24
C GLY A 41 -13.58 -0.18 -10.52
N PHE A 42 -14.44 0.04 -9.53
CA PHE A 42 -14.84 -1.00 -8.58
C PHE A 42 -15.39 -2.26 -9.24
N SER A 43 -16.44 -2.13 -10.05
CA SER A 43 -17.10 -3.26 -10.71
C SER A 43 -16.22 -3.92 -11.76
N GLY A 44 -15.46 -3.14 -12.54
CA GLY A 44 -14.56 -3.67 -13.56
C GLY A 44 -13.41 -4.46 -12.93
N THR A 45 -12.84 -3.96 -11.84
CA THR A 45 -11.78 -4.65 -11.11
C THR A 45 -12.28 -5.94 -10.46
N LEU A 46 -13.47 -5.92 -9.85
CA LEU A 46 -14.09 -7.15 -9.34
C LEU A 46 -14.30 -8.18 -10.44
N GLY A 47 -14.81 -7.76 -11.60
CA GLY A 47 -14.98 -8.65 -12.76
C GLY A 47 -13.66 -9.24 -13.26
N PHE A 48 -12.62 -8.43 -13.36
CA PHE A 48 -11.28 -8.86 -13.79
C PHE A 48 -10.69 -9.93 -12.86
N PHE A 49 -10.79 -9.75 -11.54
CA PHE A 49 -10.28 -10.72 -10.58
C PHE A 49 -11.17 -11.96 -10.45
N ALA A 50 -12.49 -11.80 -10.59
CA ALA A 50 -13.43 -12.92 -10.62
C ALA A 50 -13.17 -13.84 -11.83
N ALA A 51 -12.86 -13.28 -13.00
CA ALA A 51 -12.49 -14.05 -14.19
C ALA A 51 -11.19 -14.88 -14.01
N GLN A 52 -10.32 -14.47 -13.08
CA GLN A 52 -9.12 -15.20 -12.68
C GLN A 52 -9.37 -16.15 -11.50
N GLY A 53 -10.61 -16.29 -11.03
CA GLY A 53 -10.97 -17.15 -9.90
C GLY A 53 -10.59 -16.59 -8.53
N THR A 54 -10.28 -15.30 -8.42
CA THR A 54 -9.92 -14.69 -7.12
C THR A 54 -11.18 -14.45 -6.29
N PRO A 55 -11.26 -14.96 -5.05
CA PRO A 55 -12.38 -14.71 -4.15
C PRO A 55 -12.61 -13.21 -3.91
N THR A 56 -13.86 -12.76 -3.99
CA THR A 56 -14.26 -11.36 -3.81
C THR A 56 -13.72 -10.75 -2.52
N LEU A 57 -13.68 -11.51 -1.43
CA LEU A 57 -13.14 -11.04 -0.14
C LEU A 57 -11.69 -10.57 -0.26
N LEU A 58 -10.83 -11.28 -1.02
CA LEU A 58 -9.43 -10.89 -1.20
C LEU A 58 -9.31 -9.59 -2.01
N VAL A 59 -10.19 -9.40 -2.99
CA VAL A 59 -10.22 -8.16 -3.78
C VAL A 59 -10.68 -6.97 -2.93
N LEU A 60 -11.65 -7.17 -2.04
CA LEU A 60 -12.08 -6.13 -1.09
C LEU A 60 -10.97 -5.78 -0.09
N LEU A 61 -10.19 -6.77 0.37
CA LEU A 61 -9.01 -6.53 1.21
C LEU A 61 -7.93 -5.76 0.44
N LEU A 62 -7.73 -6.07 -0.85
CA LEU A 62 -6.83 -5.31 -1.72
C LEU A 62 -7.30 -3.84 -1.86
N PHE A 63 -8.60 -3.60 -2.03
CA PHE A 63 -9.16 -2.25 -2.06
C PHE A 63 -8.91 -1.51 -0.75
N ALA A 64 -9.16 -2.16 0.39
CA ALA A 64 -8.85 -1.57 1.68
C ALA A 64 -7.36 -1.23 1.81
N ALA A 65 -6.46 -2.12 1.38
CA ALA A 65 -5.02 -1.92 1.46
C ALA A 65 -4.53 -0.77 0.55
N GLU A 66 -4.96 -0.72 -0.71
CA GLU A 66 -4.38 0.20 -1.70
C GLU A 66 -5.15 1.50 -1.86
N PHE A 67 -6.43 1.56 -1.47
CA PHE A 67 -7.22 2.79 -1.53
C PHE A 67 -7.36 3.45 -0.16
N LEU A 68 -7.85 2.71 0.84
CA LEU A 68 -8.00 3.25 2.20
C LEU A 68 -6.66 3.33 2.94
N GLY A 69 -5.74 2.41 2.68
CA GLY A 69 -4.41 2.39 3.29
C GLY A 69 -3.65 3.71 3.07
N PRO A 70 -3.45 4.17 1.83
CA PRO A 70 -2.81 5.47 1.57
C PRO A 70 -3.50 6.66 2.22
N ILE A 71 -4.84 6.68 2.29
CA ILE A 71 -5.57 7.73 3.00
C ILE A 71 -5.21 7.70 4.49
N GLY A 72 -5.21 6.51 5.10
CA GLY A 72 -4.75 6.31 6.47
C GLY A 72 -3.30 6.74 6.69
N LEU A 73 -2.41 6.43 5.73
CA LEU A 73 -1.01 6.85 5.76
C LEU A 73 -0.87 8.38 5.69
N VAL A 74 -1.58 9.09 4.81
CA VAL A 74 -1.53 10.57 4.78
C VAL A 74 -1.89 11.16 6.14
N LEU A 75 -3.01 10.68 6.71
CA LEU A 75 -3.49 11.10 8.03
C LEU A 75 -2.58 10.66 9.18
N GLY A 76 -1.70 9.69 8.94
CA GLY A 76 -0.93 9.02 9.98
C GLY A 76 -1.85 8.31 10.98
N LEU A 77 -2.91 7.67 10.50
CA LEU A 77 -3.89 6.91 11.27
C LEU A 77 -3.78 5.42 10.94
N MET A 78 -3.61 4.59 11.98
CA MET A 78 -3.38 3.16 11.89
C MET A 78 -2.25 2.83 10.91
N THR A 79 -1.15 3.59 10.97
CA THR A 79 -0.05 3.54 9.99
C THR A 79 0.50 2.12 9.82
N ARG A 80 0.67 1.39 10.93
CA ARG A 80 1.14 0.00 10.90
C ARG A 80 0.17 -0.93 10.16
N VAL A 81 -1.14 -0.73 10.33
CA VAL A 81 -2.15 -1.57 9.65
C VAL A 81 -2.19 -1.26 8.16
N ALA A 82 -2.17 0.02 7.79
CA ALA A 82 -2.10 0.43 6.39
C ALA A 82 -0.82 -0.10 5.70
N ALA A 83 0.33 0.06 6.35
CA ALA A 83 1.61 -0.47 5.85
C ALA A 83 1.61 -2.01 5.76
N ALA A 84 1.01 -2.73 6.70
CA ALA A 84 0.83 -4.18 6.60
C ALA A 84 0.03 -4.57 5.36
N GLY A 85 -1.10 -3.89 5.13
CA GLY A 85 -1.95 -4.14 3.97
C GLY A 85 -1.19 -3.96 2.66
N ILE A 86 -0.45 -2.85 2.52
CA ILE A 86 0.37 -2.56 1.34
C ILE A 86 1.51 -3.59 1.20
N ALA A 87 2.18 -3.97 2.29
CA ALA A 87 3.24 -4.99 2.25
C ALA A 87 2.72 -6.34 1.74
N VAL A 88 1.53 -6.76 2.20
CA VAL A 88 0.88 -8.01 1.74
C VAL A 88 0.49 -7.90 0.26
N ALA A 89 -0.16 -6.80 -0.15
CA ALA A 89 -0.54 -6.58 -1.54
C ALA A 89 0.68 -6.63 -2.48
N MET A 90 1.77 -5.96 -2.09
CA MET A 90 3.01 -5.96 -2.88
C MET A 90 3.75 -7.29 -2.86
N SER A 91 3.65 -8.07 -1.78
CA SER A 91 4.22 -9.42 -1.74
C SER A 91 3.48 -10.35 -2.71
N VAL A 92 2.15 -10.28 -2.76
CA VAL A 92 1.34 -11.04 -3.72
C VAL A 92 1.66 -10.60 -5.16
N ALA A 93 1.69 -9.29 -5.41
CA ALA A 93 2.03 -8.75 -6.72
C ALA A 93 3.46 -9.14 -7.15
N LEU A 94 4.44 -9.12 -6.23
CA LEU A 94 5.80 -9.58 -6.49
C LEU A 94 5.83 -11.02 -7.02
N LEU A 95 5.09 -11.94 -6.39
CA LEU A 95 5.04 -13.34 -6.82
C LEU A 95 4.53 -13.51 -8.25
N VAL A 96 3.58 -12.67 -8.67
CA VAL A 96 3.05 -12.65 -10.03
C VAL A 96 4.06 -12.08 -11.04
N HIS A 97 4.89 -11.12 -10.60
CA HIS A 97 5.83 -10.40 -11.48
C HIS A 97 7.24 -11.01 -11.53
N ILE A 98 7.58 -11.97 -10.66
CA ILE A 98 8.89 -12.68 -10.69
C ILE A 98 9.27 -13.18 -12.10
N PRO A 99 8.37 -13.79 -12.90
CA PRO A 99 8.70 -14.28 -14.24
C PRO A 99 9.12 -13.17 -15.23
N HIS A 100 8.78 -11.91 -14.95
CA HIS A 100 9.14 -10.76 -15.80
C HIS A 100 10.52 -10.19 -15.49
N GLY A 101 11.22 -10.72 -14.49
CA GLY A 101 12.57 -10.31 -14.13
C GLY A 101 12.62 -9.13 -13.14
N PHE A 102 13.79 -8.50 -13.03
CA PHE A 102 14.03 -7.49 -11.99
C PHE A 102 13.52 -6.09 -12.38
N PHE A 103 13.82 -5.64 -13.60
CA PHE A 103 13.66 -4.24 -14.00
C PHE A 103 12.25 -3.90 -14.46
N ILE A 104 11.77 -2.73 -14.05
CA ILE A 104 10.53 -2.13 -14.56
C ILE A 104 10.60 -1.94 -16.09
N ASN A 105 9.47 -2.15 -16.76
CA ASN A 105 9.34 -2.10 -18.21
C ASN A 105 9.14 -0.67 -18.73
N TRP A 106 10.04 0.24 -18.37
CA TRP A 106 9.96 1.66 -18.72
C TRP A 106 9.77 1.94 -20.22
N ALA A 107 10.36 1.12 -21.07
CA ALA A 107 10.33 1.26 -22.53
C ALA A 107 9.25 0.41 -23.22
N GLY A 108 8.48 -0.38 -22.47
CA GLY A 108 7.46 -1.29 -23.04
C GLY A 108 8.03 -2.49 -23.82
N ASN A 109 9.34 -2.75 -23.75
CA ASN A 109 10.02 -3.80 -24.50
C ASN A 109 10.06 -5.17 -23.79
N GLN A 110 9.56 -5.24 -22.55
CA GLN A 110 9.44 -6.48 -21.77
C GLN A 110 8.00 -7.03 -21.83
N GLN A 111 7.84 -8.31 -21.47
CA GLN A 111 6.53 -8.96 -21.45
C GLN A 111 5.61 -8.48 -20.31
N GLY A 112 6.17 -7.86 -19.29
CA GLY A 112 5.47 -7.35 -18.12
C GLY A 112 6.41 -6.52 -17.24
N GLU A 113 5.88 -5.99 -16.14
CA GLU A 113 6.68 -5.20 -15.20
C GLU A 113 7.56 -6.09 -14.32
N GLY A 114 8.80 -5.67 -14.06
CA GLY A 114 9.70 -6.35 -13.13
C GLY A 114 9.36 -6.13 -11.65
N ILE A 115 10.15 -6.74 -10.76
CA ILE A 115 9.88 -6.75 -9.31
C ILE A 115 10.52 -5.60 -8.51
N GLU A 116 11.36 -4.75 -9.12
CA GLU A 116 12.09 -3.67 -8.43
C GLU A 116 11.18 -2.77 -7.57
N PHE A 117 10.08 -2.29 -8.13
CA PHE A 117 9.10 -1.44 -7.43
C PHE A 117 8.51 -2.13 -6.20
N HIS A 118 8.17 -3.42 -6.33
CA HIS A 118 7.54 -4.20 -5.27
C HIS A 118 8.47 -4.34 -4.06
N ILE A 119 9.75 -4.61 -4.30
CA ILE A 119 10.78 -4.74 -3.24
C ILE A 119 10.91 -3.42 -2.48
N LEU A 120 10.97 -2.29 -3.18
CA LEU A 120 11.06 -0.97 -2.56
C LEU A 120 9.82 -0.66 -1.71
N ALA A 121 8.62 -0.90 -2.23
CA ALA A 121 7.38 -0.67 -1.51
C ALA A 121 7.27 -1.56 -0.25
N ILE A 122 7.69 -2.83 -0.34
CA ILE A 122 7.74 -3.74 0.80
C ILE A 122 8.73 -3.24 1.86
N ALA A 123 9.94 -2.83 1.46
CA ALA A 123 10.95 -2.32 2.38
C ALA A 123 10.47 -1.08 3.15
N ILE A 124 9.84 -0.12 2.45
CA ILE A 124 9.25 1.07 3.08
C ILE A 124 8.12 0.68 4.03
N SER A 125 7.26 -0.25 3.63
CA SER A 125 6.16 -0.75 4.47
C SER A 125 6.68 -1.42 5.74
N ILE A 126 7.75 -2.21 5.64
CA ILE A 126 8.41 -2.84 6.81
C ILE A 126 9.01 -1.77 7.73
N ALA A 127 9.65 -0.73 7.19
CA ALA A 127 10.17 0.35 8.00
C ALA A 127 9.06 1.05 8.82
N LEU A 128 7.92 1.33 8.19
CA LEU A 128 6.74 1.91 8.86
C LEU A 128 6.08 0.93 9.86
N LEU A 129 6.08 -0.37 9.57
CA LEU A 129 5.63 -1.40 10.48
C LEU A 129 6.45 -1.45 11.76
N ILE A 130 7.76 -1.18 11.68
CA ILE A 130 8.68 -1.19 12.83
C ILE A 130 8.59 0.14 13.60
N LYS A 131 8.76 1.25 12.89
CA LYS A 131 8.91 2.61 13.46
C LYS A 131 7.58 3.28 13.81
N GLY A 132 6.50 2.93 13.13
CA GLY A 132 5.21 3.61 13.27
C GLY A 132 5.11 4.84 12.38
N SER A 133 4.27 5.79 12.79
CA SER A 133 3.78 6.89 11.94
C SER A 133 4.73 8.07 11.72
N GLY A 134 5.69 8.33 12.62
CA GLY A 134 6.51 9.53 12.58
C GLY A 134 5.79 10.81 13.00
N TRP A 135 6.36 11.95 12.59
CA TRP A 135 5.83 13.29 12.81
C TRP A 135 4.45 13.53 12.16
N ALA A 136 3.69 14.50 12.69
CA ALA A 136 2.37 14.93 12.21
C ALA A 136 1.41 13.77 11.90
N SER A 137 1.06 12.97 12.93
CA SER A 137 0.20 11.80 12.80
C SER A 137 -0.91 11.78 13.84
N ILE A 138 -2.08 11.26 13.45
CA ILE A 138 -3.17 10.99 14.39
C ILE A 138 -2.77 9.88 15.38
N ASP A 139 -2.00 8.89 14.95
CA ASP A 139 -1.43 7.84 15.82
C ASP A 139 -0.65 8.45 16.98
N GLY A 140 0.16 9.48 16.72
CA GLY A 140 0.91 10.21 17.74
C GLY A 140 0.00 11.01 18.68
N ILE A 141 -1.09 11.59 18.20
CA ILE A 141 -2.08 12.28 19.05
C ILE A 141 -2.75 11.26 19.99
N ILE A 142 -3.18 10.11 19.47
CA ILE A 142 -3.81 9.05 20.24
C ILE A 142 -2.85 8.46 21.29
N ALA A 143 -1.58 8.26 20.92
CA ALA A 143 -0.58 7.68 21.82
C ALA A 143 -0.16 8.63 22.96
N ASN A 144 -0.17 9.95 22.73
CA ASN A 144 0.22 10.96 23.72
C ASN A 144 -0.98 11.58 24.47
N GLY A 145 -2.21 11.34 24.02
CA GLY A 145 -3.45 11.78 24.67
C GLY A 145 -3.97 10.83 25.75
N LYS A 146 -3.21 9.77 26.05
CA LYS A 146 -3.33 8.93 27.24
C LYS A 146 -2.29 9.39 28.27
#